data_AF-A0A1Q5UIS6-F1
#
_entry.id   AF-A0A1Q5UIS6-F1
#
_cell.length_a   1.000
_cell.length_b   1.000
_cell.length_c   1.000
_cell.angle_alpha   90.00
_cell.angle_beta   90.00
_cell.angle_gamma   90.00
#
_symmetry.space_group_name_H-M   'P 1'
#
loop_
_entity.id
_entity.type
_entity.pdbx_description
1 polymer ?
#
loop_
_entity_poly.entity_id
_entity_poly.type
_entity_poly.pdbx_seq_one_letter_code
_entity_poly.pdbx_strand_id
1 'polypeptide(L)'
;MRCRLPDDKYDLLAALVQSCRRWDIFYYPNMLLQHDADAPLAFVYLSVEEIKRFGLALYKVCRLSTPTSFDLSGDCSNGGRNDLLTLADLSFCMPDSDELWNAPLGGESEVLNKYDSSAVGRDNGDAKNWISQASALLHDARVGFDWI
;
A
#
# COMPACT_ATOMS: atom_id res chain seq x y z
N MET A 1 1.00 6.00 17.77
CA MET A 1 -0.21 5.53 18.50
C MET A 1 -0.34 4.02 18.26
N ARG A 2 -0.77 3.19 19.21
CA ARG A 2 -1.10 1.77 18.94
C ARG A 2 -2.58 1.56 19.31
N CYS A 3 -3.32 0.85 18.47
CA CYS A 3 -4.74 0.57 18.61
C CYS A 3 -4.93 -0.89 19.00
N ARG A 4 -5.57 -1.13 20.15
CA ARG A 4 -6.02 -2.47 20.52
C ARG A 4 -7.32 -2.77 19.79
N LEU A 5 -7.31 -3.81 18.96
CA LEU A 5 -8.49 -4.31 18.29
C LEU A 5 -9.08 -5.49 19.08
N PRO A 6 -10.41 -5.55 19.27
CA PRO A 6 -11.10 -6.79 19.61
C PRO A 6 -10.66 -7.94 18.70
N ASP A 7 -10.58 -9.16 19.24
CA ASP A 7 -9.99 -10.30 18.53
C ASP A 7 -10.75 -10.62 17.23
N ASP A 8 -12.08 -10.49 17.21
CA ASP A 8 -12.93 -10.66 16.01
C ASP A 8 -12.57 -9.67 14.88
N LYS A 9 -12.26 -8.42 15.24
CA LYS A 9 -11.83 -7.40 14.27
C LYS A 9 -10.39 -7.62 13.81
N TYR A 10 -9.54 -8.14 14.68
CA TYR A 10 -8.17 -8.52 14.33
C TYR A 10 -8.18 -9.68 13.33
N ASP A 11 -9.00 -10.70 13.57
CA ASP A 11 -9.17 -11.84 12.66
C ASP A 11 -9.73 -11.40 11.30
N LEU A 12 -10.69 -10.46 11.29
CA LEU A 12 -11.19 -9.87 10.04
C LEU A 12 -10.08 -9.13 9.27
N LEU A 13 -9.26 -8.35 9.96
CA LEU A 13 -8.12 -7.65 9.36
C LEU A 13 -7.09 -8.65 8.79
N ALA A 14 -6.77 -9.71 9.53
CA ALA A 14 -5.90 -10.77 9.06
C ALA A 14 -6.49 -11.48 7.83
N ALA A 15 -7.77 -11.82 7.84
CA ALA A 15 -8.45 -12.42 6.70
C ALA A 15 -8.44 -11.53 5.44
N LEU A 16 -8.60 -10.21 5.63
CA LEU A 16 -8.46 -9.23 4.55
C LEU A 16 -7.04 -9.25 3.98
N VAL A 17 -6.01 -9.17 4.83
CA VAL A 17 -4.60 -9.22 4.40
C VAL A 17 -4.30 -10.50 3.63
N GLN A 18 -4.73 -11.66 4.13
CA GLN A 18 -4.55 -12.95 3.46
C GLN A 18 -5.27 -13.00 2.11
N SER A 19 -6.45 -12.38 2.02
CA SER A 19 -7.17 -12.25 0.75
C SER A 19 -6.38 -11.39 -0.24
N CYS A 20 -5.93 -10.20 0.18
CA CYS A 20 -5.12 -9.31 -0.66
C CYS A 20 -3.83 -9.99 -1.16
N ARG A 21 -3.15 -10.76 -0.31
CA ARG A 21 -1.98 -11.56 -0.68
C ARG A 21 -2.30 -12.64 -1.72
N ARG A 22 -3.43 -13.35 -1.55
CA ARG A 22 -3.85 -14.40 -2.49
C ARG A 22 -4.11 -13.84 -3.89
N TRP A 23 -4.67 -12.64 -3.96
CA TRP A 23 -4.91 -11.93 -5.21
C TRP A 23 -3.69 -11.15 -5.71
N ASP A 24 -2.60 -11.12 -4.93
CA ASP A 24 -1.34 -10.44 -5.22
C ASP A 24 -1.53 -9.00 -5.74
N ILE A 25 -2.47 -8.29 -5.10
CA ILE A 25 -2.88 -6.94 -5.52
C ILE A 25 -1.84 -5.87 -5.20
N PHE A 26 -0.85 -6.18 -4.33
CA PHE A 26 0.22 -5.25 -3.94
C PHE A 26 1.50 -5.44 -4.76
N TYR A 27 1.41 -6.14 -5.89
CA TYR A 27 2.49 -6.27 -6.86
C TYR A 27 2.17 -5.45 -8.12
N TYR A 28 3.00 -4.45 -8.42
CA TYR A 28 2.71 -3.49 -9.50
C TYR A 28 2.41 -4.14 -10.86
N PRO A 29 3.19 -5.13 -11.34
CA PRO A 29 2.86 -5.81 -12.60
C PRO A 29 1.48 -6.47 -12.60
N ASN A 30 1.03 -7.03 -11.47
CA ASN A 30 -0.33 -7.59 -11.40
C ASN A 30 -1.42 -6.53 -11.38
N MET A 31 -1.14 -5.31 -10.88
CA MET A 31 -2.08 -4.20 -10.99
C MET A 31 -2.31 -3.85 -12.46
N LEU A 32 -1.26 -3.86 -13.28
CA LEU A 32 -1.36 -3.59 -14.72
C LEU A 32 -2.11 -4.70 -15.47
N LEU A 33 -1.88 -5.96 -15.11
CA LEU A 33 -2.50 -7.12 -15.78
C LEU A 33 -4.02 -7.22 -15.56
N GLN A 34 -4.59 -6.44 -14.63
CA GLN A 34 -6.04 -6.40 -14.38
C GLN A 34 -6.81 -5.60 -15.44
N HIS A 35 -6.09 -4.84 -16.29
CA HIS A 35 -6.69 -3.97 -17.28
C HIS A 35 -6.58 -4.54 -18.68
N ASP A 36 -7.64 -4.36 -19.47
CA ASP A 36 -7.60 -4.66 -20.89
C ASP A 36 -6.62 -3.74 -21.63
N ALA A 37 -6.06 -4.23 -22.74
CA ALA A 37 -5.05 -3.49 -23.50
C ALA A 37 -5.58 -2.19 -24.14
N ASP A 38 -6.90 -2.05 -24.27
CA ASP A 38 -7.61 -0.89 -24.79
C ASP A 38 -8.19 0.03 -23.70
N ALA A 39 -7.95 -0.29 -22.42
CA ALA A 39 -8.37 0.55 -21.31
C ALA A 39 -7.75 1.96 -21.41
N PRO A 40 -8.52 3.04 -21.17
CA PRO A 40 -7.98 4.39 -21.17
C PRO A 40 -6.82 4.53 -20.18
N LEU A 41 -5.70 5.11 -20.60
CA LEU A 41 -4.49 5.23 -19.77
C LEU A 41 -4.78 5.94 -18.43
N ALA A 42 -5.62 6.98 -18.44
CA ALA A 42 -6.05 7.67 -17.22
C ALA A 42 -6.78 6.75 -16.25
N PHE A 43 -7.61 5.82 -16.75
CA PHE A 43 -8.31 4.85 -15.91
C PHE A 43 -7.35 3.83 -15.29
N VAL A 44 -6.42 3.29 -16.09
CA VAL A 44 -5.37 2.39 -15.60
C VAL A 44 -4.53 3.06 -14.52
N TYR A 45 -4.11 4.31 -14.76
CA TYR A 45 -3.34 5.09 -13.80
C TYR A 45 -4.10 5.30 -12.49
N LEU A 46 -5.34 5.78 -12.54
CA LEU A 46 -6.17 5.99 -11.35
C LEU A 46 -6.37 4.69 -10.55
N SER A 47 -6.65 3.58 -11.23
CA SER A 47 -6.81 2.26 -10.61
C SER A 47 -5.53 1.82 -9.88
N VAL A 48 -4.37 1.91 -10.54
CA VAL A 48 -3.07 1.59 -9.92
C VAL A 48 -2.83 2.47 -8.69
N GLU A 49 -3.03 3.77 -8.84
CA GLU A 49 -2.82 4.75 -7.78
C GLU A 49 -3.76 4.57 -6.58
N GLU A 50 -4.99 4.11 -6.81
CA GLU A 50 -5.95 3.74 -5.77
C GLU A 50 -5.49 2.48 -5.01
N ILE A 51 -5.05 1.44 -5.73
CA ILE A 51 -4.53 0.21 -5.11
C ILE A 51 -3.29 0.51 -4.25
N LYS A 52 -2.37 1.35 -4.74
CA LYS A 52 -1.19 1.76 -3.96
C LYS A 52 -1.58 2.47 -2.66
N ARG A 53 -2.50 3.45 -2.74
CA ARG A 53 -3.01 4.17 -1.55
C ARG A 53 -3.69 3.23 -0.58
N PHE A 54 -4.52 2.32 -1.08
CA PHE A 54 -5.17 1.29 -0.28
C PHE A 54 -4.15 0.40 0.44
N GLY A 55 -3.15 -0.13 -0.27
CA GLY A 55 -2.12 -0.99 0.31
C GLY A 55 -1.31 -0.27 1.40
N LEU A 56 -0.98 0.99 1.18
CA LEU A 56 -0.27 1.81 2.16
C LEU A 56 -1.14 2.10 3.40
N ALA A 57 -2.42 2.41 3.21
CA ALA A 57 -3.38 2.61 4.29
C ALA A 57 -3.60 1.33 5.09
N LEU A 58 -3.73 0.18 4.42
CA LEU A 58 -3.85 -1.12 5.06
C LEU A 58 -2.60 -1.48 5.87
N TYR A 59 -1.41 -1.21 5.34
CA TYR A 59 -0.15 -1.37 6.06
C TYR A 59 -0.12 -0.52 7.34
N LYS A 60 -0.57 0.73 7.28
CA LYS A 60 -0.71 1.58 8.48
C LYS A 60 -1.65 0.96 9.51
N VAL A 61 -2.83 0.54 9.10
CA VAL A 61 -3.80 -0.11 10.01
C VAL A 61 -3.17 -1.35 10.63
N CYS A 62 -2.51 -2.19 9.83
CA CYS A 62 -1.78 -3.37 10.31
C CYS A 62 -0.70 -3.02 11.34
N ARG A 63 0.12 -2.00 11.08
CA ARG A 63 1.18 -1.52 11.99
C ARG A 63 0.66 -0.97 13.31
N LEU A 64 -0.50 -0.30 13.27
CA LEU A 64 -1.11 0.30 14.46
C LEU A 64 -1.89 -0.74 15.27
N SER A 65 -2.32 -1.84 14.65
CA SER A 65 -3.20 -2.83 15.27
C SER A 65 -2.43 -3.84 16.12
N THR A 66 -2.91 -4.06 17.33
CA THR A 66 -2.49 -5.16 18.21
C THR A 66 -3.73 -5.90 18.72
N PRO A 67 -3.74 -7.24 18.77
CA PRO A 67 -4.87 -7.98 19.32
C PRO A 67 -5.04 -7.67 20.81
N THR A 68 -6.27 -7.74 21.32
CA THR A 68 -6.57 -7.40 22.72
C THR A 68 -6.01 -8.44 23.68
N SER A 69 -5.97 -9.70 23.24
CA SER A 69 -5.33 -10.83 23.93
C SER A 69 -3.79 -10.76 24.02
N PHE A 70 -3.16 -9.75 23.39
CA PHE A 70 -1.72 -9.50 23.52
C PHE A 70 -1.39 -8.88 24.89
N ASP A 71 -1.34 -9.73 25.91
CA ASP A 71 -0.98 -9.39 27.28
C ASP A 71 0.52 -9.56 27.57
N LEU A 72 0.98 -8.77 28.55
CA LEU A 72 2.34 -8.33 28.89
C LEU A 72 3.37 -9.40 29.31
N SER A 73 3.13 -10.69 29.07
CA SER A 73 4.15 -11.72 29.26
C SER A 73 5.09 -11.67 28.06
N GLY A 74 6.27 -11.09 28.27
CA GLY A 74 7.33 -10.87 27.28
C GLY A 74 7.96 -12.16 26.73
N ASP A 75 7.14 -13.10 26.30
CA ASP A 75 7.56 -14.17 25.41
C ASP A 75 7.10 -13.79 24.00
N CYS A 76 8.00 -13.12 23.28
CA CYS A 76 7.92 -12.88 21.86
C CYS A 76 8.11 -14.21 21.11
N SER A 77 7.18 -15.14 21.33
CA SER A 77 7.00 -16.32 20.51
C SER A 77 6.69 -15.84 19.09
N ASN A 78 7.71 -15.99 18.26
CA ASN A 78 7.90 -15.56 16.88
C ASN A 78 6.87 -16.14 15.89
N GLY A 79 5.69 -16.57 16.34
CA GLY A 79 4.67 -17.31 15.58
C GLY A 79 3.56 -16.47 14.96
N GLY A 80 3.37 -15.21 15.36
CA GLY A 80 2.31 -14.32 14.84
C GLY A 80 2.79 -13.22 13.89
N ARG A 81 4.06 -13.23 13.48
CA ARG A 81 4.64 -12.13 12.66
C ARG A 81 4.17 -12.09 11.21
N ASN A 82 3.40 -13.09 10.76
CA ASN A 82 3.06 -13.26 9.35
C ASN A 82 1.58 -12.99 9.01
N ASP A 83 0.73 -12.67 9.97
CA ASP A 83 -0.71 -12.56 9.67
C ASP A 83 -1.08 -11.21 9.06
N LEU A 84 -0.35 -10.15 9.45
CA LEU A 84 -0.62 -8.79 9.01
C LEU A 84 0.38 -8.30 7.94
N LEU A 85 -0.01 -7.24 7.24
CA LEU A 85 0.73 -6.67 6.13
C LEU A 85 2.00 -5.95 6.61
N THR A 86 3.11 -6.17 5.92
CA THR A 86 4.41 -5.56 6.17
C THR A 86 4.86 -4.73 4.96
N LEU A 87 5.92 -3.93 5.13
CA LEU A 87 6.51 -3.21 3.98
C LEU A 87 7.02 -4.14 2.89
N ALA A 88 7.46 -5.36 3.25
CA ALA A 88 7.96 -6.35 2.29
C ALA A 88 6.85 -6.83 1.34
N ASP A 89 5.58 -6.73 1.74
CA ASP A 89 4.44 -7.09 0.92
C ASP A 89 4.08 -6.02 -0.13
N LEU A 90 4.65 -4.81 -0.07
CA LEU A 90 4.31 -3.67 -0.94
C LEU A 90 5.32 -3.51 -2.08
N SER A 91 5.10 -4.19 -3.20
CA SER A 91 6.00 -4.20 -4.36
C SER A 91 5.55 -3.20 -5.43
N PHE A 92 5.57 -1.93 -5.05
CA PHE A 92 5.31 -0.74 -5.88
C PHE A 92 6.02 0.48 -5.29
N CYS A 93 6.25 1.53 -6.09
CA CYS A 93 6.79 2.81 -5.64
C CYS A 93 5.73 3.63 -4.87
N MET A 94 6.15 4.65 -4.11
CA MET A 94 5.21 5.54 -3.40
C MET A 94 4.09 6.08 -4.32
N PRO A 95 2.83 6.17 -3.84
CA PRO A 95 1.76 6.82 -4.58
C PRO A 95 2.15 8.25 -5.01
N ASP A 96 1.67 8.66 -6.18
CA ASP A 96 1.85 10.00 -6.71
C ASP A 96 0.95 11.03 -6.00
N SER A 97 1.13 12.32 -6.27
CA SER A 97 0.34 13.39 -5.63
C SER A 97 -1.15 13.30 -5.95
N ASP A 98 -1.99 13.81 -5.05
CA ASP A 98 -3.45 13.81 -5.23
C ASP A 98 -3.93 14.90 -6.22
N GLU A 99 -3.05 15.51 -7.01
CA GLU A 99 -3.41 16.58 -7.95
C GLU A 99 -4.37 16.09 -9.04
N LEU A 100 -4.11 14.92 -9.61
CA LEU A 100 -5.00 14.30 -10.61
C LEU A 100 -6.30 13.80 -9.95
N TRP A 101 -6.20 13.27 -8.73
CA TRP A 101 -7.34 12.76 -7.97
C TRP A 101 -8.33 13.87 -7.57
N ASN A 102 -7.82 15.05 -7.23
CA ASN A 102 -8.61 16.21 -6.83
C ASN A 102 -8.90 17.18 -7.99
N ALA A 103 -8.57 16.81 -9.23
CA ALA A 103 -8.76 17.68 -10.38
C ALA A 103 -10.26 17.97 -10.59
N PRO A 104 -10.66 19.24 -10.77
CA PRO A 104 -12.03 19.57 -11.14
C PRO A 104 -12.41 18.91 -12.47
N LEU A 105 -13.67 18.46 -12.60
CA LEU A 105 -14.24 17.97 -13.86
C LEU A 105 -13.96 18.97 -14.99
N GLY A 106 -13.24 18.53 -16.03
CA GLY A 106 -12.82 19.36 -17.16
C GLY A 106 -11.41 19.96 -17.09
N GLY A 107 -10.70 19.82 -15.97
CA GLY A 107 -9.26 20.14 -15.82
C GLY A 107 -8.35 18.94 -16.12
N GLU A 108 -8.92 17.75 -16.28
CA GLU A 108 -8.22 16.48 -16.52
C GLU A 108 -7.25 16.54 -17.71
N SER A 109 -7.61 17.25 -18.79
CA SER A 109 -6.77 17.34 -20.00
C SER A 109 -5.48 18.15 -19.79
N GLU A 110 -5.48 19.15 -18.92
CA GLU A 110 -4.30 19.97 -18.61
C GLU A 110 -3.36 19.26 -17.64
N VAL A 111 -3.92 18.55 -16.66
CA VAL A 111 -3.15 17.73 -15.72
C VAL A 111 -2.57 16.51 -16.42
N LEU A 112 -3.34 15.83 -17.28
CA LEU A 112 -2.87 14.67 -18.04
C LEU A 112 -1.74 15.04 -19.03
N ASN A 113 -1.82 16.19 -19.73
CA ASN A 113 -0.71 16.67 -20.58
C ASN A 113 0.56 16.97 -19.78
N LYS A 114 0.42 17.44 -18.54
CA LYS A 114 1.54 17.70 -17.64
C LYS A 114 2.14 16.40 -17.08
N TYR A 115 1.31 15.37 -16.92
CA TYR A 115 1.70 14.03 -16.47
C TYR A 115 2.23 13.12 -17.58
N ASP A 116 1.81 13.27 -18.84
CA ASP A 116 2.50 12.65 -19.98
C ASP A 116 3.98 13.08 -20.04
N SER A 117 4.30 14.26 -19.50
CA SER A 117 5.68 14.75 -19.31
C SER A 117 6.31 14.36 -17.97
N SER A 118 5.51 13.96 -16.96
CA SER A 118 5.93 13.70 -15.57
C SER A 118 5.73 12.25 -15.10
N ALA A 119 5.24 11.33 -15.95
CA ALA A 119 5.26 9.88 -15.71
C ALA A 119 6.70 9.34 -15.53
N VAL A 120 7.69 10.18 -15.81
CA VAL A 120 9.12 10.04 -15.47
C VAL A 120 9.40 10.20 -13.95
N GLY A 121 8.42 10.64 -13.16
CA GLY A 121 8.61 11.15 -11.79
C GLY A 121 8.96 10.12 -10.74
N ARG A 122 8.36 8.91 -10.77
CA ARG A 122 8.71 7.78 -9.88
C ARG A 122 8.42 6.46 -10.59
N ASP A 123 9.36 6.09 -11.45
CA ASP A 123 9.33 4.90 -12.29
C ASP A 123 9.08 3.62 -11.47
N ASN A 124 7.84 3.15 -11.51
CA ASN A 124 7.45 1.84 -11.00
C ASN A 124 8.16 0.68 -11.75
N GLY A 125 8.76 0.96 -12.90
CA GLY A 125 9.59 0.03 -13.66
C GLY A 125 10.93 -0.31 -13.01
N ASP A 126 11.47 0.56 -12.14
CA ASP A 126 12.65 0.23 -11.36
C ASP A 126 12.27 -0.35 -9.99
N ALA A 127 12.45 -1.66 -9.85
CA ALA A 127 12.18 -2.38 -8.62
C ALA A 127 12.98 -1.86 -7.41
N LYS A 128 14.09 -1.13 -7.62
CA LYS A 128 14.84 -0.48 -6.53
C LYS A 128 14.05 0.61 -5.83
N ASN A 129 13.09 1.22 -6.52
CA ASN A 129 12.24 2.28 -5.98
C ASN A 129 11.00 1.74 -5.25
N TRP A 130 10.82 0.42 -5.21
CA TRP A 130 9.67 -0.19 -4.54
C TRP A 130 9.80 -0.13 -3.02
N ILE A 131 8.66 0.04 -2.35
CA ILE A 131 8.57 0.10 -0.90
C ILE A 131 9.10 -1.18 -0.25
N SER A 132 8.92 -2.33 -0.89
CA SER A 132 9.44 -3.62 -0.44
C SER A 132 10.96 -3.63 -0.28
N GLN A 133 11.71 -2.83 -1.04
CA GLN A 133 13.17 -2.70 -0.89
C GLN A 133 13.55 -1.89 0.37
N ALA A 134 12.73 -0.92 0.76
CA ALA A 134 12.94 -0.15 1.98
C ALA A 134 12.64 -0.96 3.25
N SER A 135 11.96 -2.11 3.15
CA SER A 135 11.65 -2.97 4.30
C SER A 135 12.90 -3.41 5.06
N ALA A 136 14.01 -3.68 4.37
CA ALA A 136 15.29 -4.05 4.95
C ALA A 136 15.96 -2.88 5.73
N LEU A 137 15.64 -1.63 5.36
CA LEU A 137 16.21 -0.43 5.97
C LEU A 137 15.37 0.09 7.15
N LEU A 138 14.08 -0.24 7.18
CA LEU A 138 13.09 0.34 8.10
C LEU A 138 12.66 -0.59 9.23
N HIS A 139 13.47 -1.60 9.55
CA HIS A 139 13.29 -2.42 10.76
C HIS A 139 13.38 -1.63 12.07
N ASP A 140 13.68 -0.33 12.03
CA ASP A 140 13.72 0.54 13.20
C ASP A 140 12.30 0.82 13.73
N ALA A 141 12.04 0.31 14.93
CA ALA A 141 10.79 0.46 15.69
C ALA A 141 10.45 1.92 16.04
N ARG A 142 11.33 2.89 15.71
CA ARG A 142 11.20 4.30 16.08
C ARG A 142 10.76 5.23 14.96
N VAL A 143 10.65 4.77 13.72
CA VAL A 143 10.21 5.66 12.63
C VAL A 143 8.69 5.82 12.70
N GLY A 144 8.26 6.89 13.37
CA GLY A 144 6.93 7.46 13.24
C GLY A 144 6.77 7.97 11.81
N PHE A 145 6.14 7.17 10.96
CA PHE A 145 5.82 7.56 9.61
C PHE A 145 4.53 8.39 9.61
N ASP A 146 4.67 9.70 9.78
CA ASP A 146 3.63 10.67 9.43
C ASP A 146 3.70 10.89 7.91
N TRP A 147 2.92 10.10 7.17
CA TRP A 147 2.55 10.43 5.78
C TRP A 147 1.04 10.61 5.72
N ILE A 148 0.56 11.45 4.79
CA ILE A 148 -0.70 12.21 4.76
C ILE A 148 -0.53 13.59 5.38
#